data_AF-A0A0X8XYE8-F1
#
_entry.id   AF-A0A0X8XYE8-F1
#
_cell.length_a   1.000
_cell.length_b   1.000
_cell.length_c   1.000
_cell.angle_alpha   90.00
_cell.angle_beta   90.00
_cell.angle_gamma   90.00
#
_symmetry.space_group_name_H-M   'P 1'
#
loop_
_entity.id
_entity.type
_entity.pdbx_description
1 polymer ?
#
loop_
_entity_poly.entity_id
_entity_poly.type
_entity_poly.pdbx_seq_one_letter_code
_entity_poly.pdbx_strand_id
1 'polypeptide(L)'
;MPGVRGVLDAVAGARIAMNAGFFPEEGKYNRTACIHCFCHYSLKEAEALGWRCPEDGKRIKKGVADRAAELAAAAPPECRPPYLHIIPLGEIIVRVLGTASPATRRCGALYAELLATFGDEITILTAAPTGDIRAVHPGVGDAVEALRIGRITLHPGGGGRYGYFSFEEPAAGGRPRDGSI
;
A
#
# COMPACT_ATOMS: atom_id res chain seq x y z
N MET A 1 -0.71 6.86 -30.00
CA MET A 1 -0.33 5.81 -29.02
C MET A 1 0.76 4.95 -29.64
N PRO A 2 1.79 4.53 -28.89
CA PRO A 2 2.80 3.60 -29.42
C PRO A 2 2.14 2.26 -29.76
N GLY A 3 2.44 1.71 -30.94
CA GLY A 3 2.08 0.33 -31.28
C GLY A 3 2.93 -0.68 -30.50
N VAL A 4 2.63 -1.98 -30.64
CA VAL A 4 3.35 -3.08 -29.95
C VAL A 4 4.87 -2.95 -30.08
N ARG A 5 5.37 -2.65 -31.28
CA ARG A 5 6.80 -2.48 -31.52
C ARG A 5 7.41 -1.36 -30.67
N GLY A 6 6.73 -0.22 -30.56
CA GLY A 6 7.18 0.90 -29.73
C GLY A 6 7.23 0.58 -28.25
N VAL A 7 6.28 -0.24 -27.75
CA VAL A 7 6.29 -0.73 -26.37
C VAL A 7 7.50 -1.63 -26.12
N LEU A 8 7.76 -2.60 -27.00
CA LEU A 8 8.91 -3.51 -26.89
C LEU A 8 10.24 -2.74 -26.94
N ASP A 9 10.35 -1.78 -27.86
CA ASP A 9 11.54 -0.94 -27.98
C ASP A 9 11.75 -0.10 -26.69
N ALA A 10 10.68 0.37 -26.05
CA ALA A 10 10.76 1.11 -24.79
C ALA A 10 11.23 0.24 -23.61
N VAL A 11 10.75 -1.01 -23.54
CA VAL A 11 11.20 -1.99 -22.52
C VAL A 11 12.68 -2.32 -22.73
N ALA A 12 13.07 -2.67 -23.96
CA ALA A 12 14.46 -3.04 -24.28
C ALA A 12 15.43 -1.86 -24.07
N GLY A 13 14.98 -0.64 -24.33
CA GLY A 13 15.80 0.57 -24.21
C GLY A 13 15.73 1.29 -22.86
N ALA A 14 15.15 0.67 -21.81
CA ALA A 14 14.99 1.27 -20.49
C ALA A 14 14.31 2.65 -20.49
N ARG A 15 13.31 2.86 -21.37
CA ARG A 15 12.56 4.13 -21.53
C ARG A 15 11.20 4.12 -20.83
N ILE A 16 10.98 3.19 -19.91
CA ILE A 16 9.77 3.17 -19.08
C ILE A 16 9.85 4.34 -18.10
N ALA A 17 8.88 5.24 -18.13
CA ALA A 17 8.91 6.45 -17.29
C ALA A 17 8.74 6.14 -15.79
N MET A 18 7.89 5.16 -15.47
CA MET A 18 7.54 4.80 -14.10
C MET A 18 6.88 3.42 -14.07
N ASN A 19 7.00 2.71 -12.96
CA ASN A 19 6.18 1.56 -12.61
C ASN A 19 5.19 1.99 -11.52
N ALA A 20 3.94 1.53 -11.58
CA ALA A 20 2.96 1.79 -10.52
C ALA A 20 2.32 0.49 -10.07
N GLY A 21 2.10 0.34 -8.76
CA GLY A 21 1.43 -0.83 -8.19
C GLY A 21 1.30 -0.75 -6.68
N PHE A 22 0.81 -1.83 -6.06
CA PHE A 22 0.51 -1.84 -4.63
C PHE A 22 1.76 -1.77 -3.75
N PHE A 23 1.56 -1.37 -2.49
CA PHE A 23 2.57 -1.56 -1.45
C PHE A 23 2.85 -3.06 -1.27
N PRO A 24 4.09 -3.53 -1.45
CA PRO A 24 4.43 -4.94 -1.25
C PRO A 24 4.02 -5.45 0.13
N GLU A 25 4.05 -4.59 1.14
CA GLU A 25 3.64 -4.82 2.53
C GLU A 25 2.20 -5.33 2.64
N GLU A 26 1.29 -4.91 1.76
CA GLU A 26 -0.09 -5.37 1.79
C GLU A 26 -0.24 -6.83 1.37
N GLY A 27 0.77 -7.43 0.73
CA GLY A 27 0.73 -8.81 0.25
C GLY A 27 0.53 -9.86 1.35
N LYS A 28 -0.32 -10.87 1.08
CA LYS A 28 -0.64 -11.99 2.02
C LYS A 28 0.57 -12.72 2.59
N TYR A 29 1.67 -12.73 1.85
CA TYR A 29 2.90 -13.44 2.18
C TYR A 29 4.09 -12.50 2.16
N ASN A 30 3.91 -11.20 2.47
CA ASN A 30 5.01 -10.24 2.49
C ASN A 30 6.06 -10.65 3.56
N ARG A 31 5.64 -10.77 4.82
CA ARG A 31 6.49 -11.16 5.95
C ARG A 31 6.38 -12.65 6.28
N THR A 32 7.47 -13.20 6.79
CA THR A 32 7.46 -14.54 7.38
C THR A 32 6.56 -14.54 8.61
N ALA A 33 5.57 -15.43 8.62
CA ALA A 33 4.60 -15.49 9.71
C ALA A 33 3.95 -16.87 9.83
N CYS A 34 3.36 -17.14 10.99
CA CYS A 34 2.51 -18.32 11.18
C CYS A 34 1.28 -18.26 10.26
N ILE A 35 0.89 -19.40 9.68
CA ILE A 35 -0.27 -19.47 8.78
C ILE A 35 -1.63 -19.38 9.49
N HIS A 36 -1.64 -19.37 10.82
CA HIS A 36 -2.86 -19.46 11.62
C HIS A 36 -2.98 -18.29 12.60
N CYS A 37 -2.07 -18.13 13.57
CA CYS A 37 -2.09 -16.97 14.47
C CYS A 37 -1.54 -15.68 13.84
N PHE A 38 -0.88 -15.77 12.69
CA PHE A 38 -0.27 -14.65 11.97
C PHE A 38 0.81 -13.87 12.74
N CYS A 39 1.36 -14.43 13.81
CA CYS A 39 2.55 -13.88 14.46
C CYS A 39 3.70 -13.84 13.44
N HIS A 40 4.39 -12.70 13.39
CA HIS A 40 5.53 -12.49 12.51
C HIS A 40 6.81 -13.00 13.15
N TYR A 41 7.70 -13.54 12.32
CA TYR A 41 9.01 -14.04 12.73
C TYR A 41 10.05 -13.53 11.75
N SER A 42 11.25 -13.25 12.24
CA SER A 42 12.41 -13.14 11.35
C SER A 42 12.70 -14.49 10.70
N LEU A 43 13.40 -14.48 9.57
CA LEU A 43 13.87 -15.69 8.91
C LEU A 43 14.67 -16.60 9.86
N LYS A 44 15.61 -16.01 10.63
CA LYS A 44 16.47 -16.73 11.58
C LYS A 44 15.66 -17.41 12.69
N GLU A 45 14.66 -16.73 13.24
CA GLU A 45 13.77 -17.32 14.26
C GLU A 45 12.96 -18.47 13.68
N ALA A 46 12.37 -18.29 12.50
CA ALA A 46 11.58 -19.32 11.84
C ALA A 46 12.39 -20.59 11.55
N GLU A 47 13.66 -20.45 11.15
CA GLU A 47 14.59 -21.55 10.94
C GLU A 47 14.96 -22.26 12.24
N ALA A 48 15.29 -21.51 13.30
CA ALA A 48 15.61 -22.07 14.60
C ALA A 48 14.43 -22.85 15.22
N LEU A 49 13.20 -22.41 14.92
CA LEU A 49 11.96 -23.06 15.34
C LEU A 49 11.54 -24.24 14.45
N GLY A 50 12.33 -24.62 13.44
CA GLY A 50 11.99 -25.70 12.51
C GLY A 50 10.69 -25.42 11.73
N TRP A 51 10.39 -24.15 11.48
CA TRP A 51 9.16 -23.69 10.81
C TRP A 51 7.86 -24.09 11.55
N ARG A 52 7.91 -24.19 12.87
CA ARG A 52 6.77 -24.45 13.75
C ARG A 52 6.58 -23.29 14.72
N CYS A 53 5.39 -22.73 14.74
CA CYS A 53 5.02 -21.61 15.58
C CYS A 53 4.98 -22.05 17.06
N PRO A 54 5.68 -21.37 17.99
CA PRO A 54 5.64 -21.69 19.41
C PRO A 54 4.27 -21.40 20.05
N GLU A 55 3.49 -20.46 19.49
CA GLU A 55 2.19 -20.06 20.05
C GLU A 55 1.07 -21.09 19.81
N ASP A 56 1.08 -21.75 18.65
CA ASP A 56 -0.04 -22.62 18.22
C ASP A 56 0.39 -23.93 17.54
N GLY A 57 1.70 -24.19 17.43
CA GLY A 57 2.26 -25.37 16.78
C GLY A 57 2.06 -25.43 15.26
N LYS A 58 1.42 -24.43 14.65
CA LYS A 58 1.15 -24.42 13.21
C LYS A 58 2.38 -24.02 12.40
N ARG A 59 2.30 -24.20 11.08
CA ARG A 59 3.43 -23.94 10.18
C ARG A 59 3.73 -22.44 10.10
N ILE A 60 5.00 -22.08 10.23
CA ILE A 60 5.50 -20.76 9.81
C ILE A 60 5.76 -20.82 8.30
N LYS A 61 5.28 -19.83 7.55
CA LYS A 61 5.51 -19.73 6.10
C LYS A 61 6.45 -18.57 5.81
N LYS A 62 7.53 -18.86 5.08
CA LYS A 62 8.51 -17.88 4.61
C LYS A 62 7.82 -16.78 3.79
N GLY A 63 8.13 -15.53 4.11
CA GLY A 63 7.68 -14.34 3.40
C GLY A 63 8.47 -14.08 2.12
N VAL A 64 7.86 -13.36 1.20
CA VAL A 64 8.48 -12.91 -0.05
C VAL A 64 9.63 -11.95 0.24
N ALA A 65 9.51 -11.10 1.26
CA ALA A 65 10.58 -10.17 1.63
C ALA A 65 11.86 -10.90 2.06
N ASP A 66 11.73 -11.92 2.90
CA ASP A 66 12.87 -12.75 3.32
C ASP A 66 13.45 -13.54 2.15
N ARG A 67 12.59 -14.12 1.30
CA ARG A 67 13.06 -14.84 0.10
C ARG A 67 13.80 -13.93 -0.88
N ALA A 68 13.33 -12.69 -1.06
CA ALA A 68 14.00 -11.70 -1.90
C ALA A 68 15.36 -11.31 -1.30
N ALA A 69 15.43 -11.13 0.02
CA ALA A 69 16.69 -10.83 0.72
C ALA A 69 17.72 -11.96 0.63
N GLU A 70 17.29 -13.23 0.73
CA GLU A 70 18.17 -14.40 0.52
C GLU A 70 18.80 -14.44 -0.88
N LEU A 71 18.05 -13.98 -1.88
CA LEU A 71 18.47 -14.01 -3.29
C LEU A 71 19.09 -12.69 -3.76
N ALA A 72 19.15 -11.69 -2.89
CA ALA A 72 19.65 -10.38 -3.24
C ALA A 72 21.15 -10.50 -3.59
N ALA A 73 21.46 -10.57 -4.88
CA ALA A 73 22.78 -10.27 -5.41
C ALA A 73 22.99 -8.75 -5.45
N ALA A 74 24.15 -8.32 -5.97
CA ALA A 74 24.67 -6.95 -5.95
C ALA A 74 23.67 -5.82 -6.29
N ALA A 75 24.08 -4.59 -5.97
CA ALA A 75 23.32 -3.34 -6.03
C ALA A 75 22.38 -3.20 -7.25
N PRO A 76 21.21 -2.55 -7.08
CA PRO A 76 20.27 -2.31 -8.18
C PRO A 76 20.94 -1.57 -9.35
N PRO A 77 20.47 -1.77 -10.59
CA PRO A 77 21.01 -1.07 -11.75
C PRO A 77 20.86 0.46 -11.58
N GLU A 78 21.86 1.20 -12.07
CA GLU A 78 21.95 2.67 -11.90
C GLU A 78 20.73 3.42 -12.45
N CYS A 79 20.07 2.89 -13.48
CA CYS A 79 18.93 3.53 -14.14
C CYS A 79 17.64 2.70 -14.01
N ARG A 80 17.07 2.65 -12.81
CA ARG A 80 15.74 2.05 -12.59
C ARG A 80 14.66 3.13 -12.59
N PRO A 81 13.57 2.97 -13.37
CA PRO A 81 12.41 3.86 -13.26
C PRO A 81 11.85 3.89 -11.83
N PRO A 82 11.28 5.03 -11.39
CA PRO A 82 10.63 5.10 -10.09
C PRO A 82 9.47 4.10 -10.00
N TYR A 83 9.22 3.61 -8.77
CA TYR A 83 8.05 2.80 -8.45
C TYR A 83 7.09 3.62 -7.59
N LEU A 84 5.94 4.00 -8.15
CA LEU A 84 4.89 4.67 -7.43
C LEU A 84 3.97 3.65 -6.77
N HIS A 85 3.95 3.65 -5.44
CA HIS A 85 2.98 2.86 -4.70
C HIS A 85 1.60 3.53 -4.77
N ILE A 86 0.60 2.78 -5.22
CA ILE A 86 -0.78 3.24 -5.38
C ILE A 86 -1.74 2.30 -4.65
N ILE A 87 -2.84 2.87 -4.19
CA ILE A 87 -3.99 2.17 -3.63
C ILE A 87 -5.20 2.53 -4.49
N PRO A 88 -6.09 1.58 -4.84
CA PRO A 88 -7.24 1.88 -5.67
C PRO A 88 -8.10 2.98 -5.03
N LEU A 89 -8.60 3.91 -5.83
CA LEU A 89 -9.37 5.05 -5.34
C LEU A 89 -10.60 4.61 -4.55
N GLY A 90 -11.24 3.50 -4.93
CA GLY A 90 -12.32 2.90 -4.15
C GLY A 90 -11.92 2.55 -2.71
N GLU A 91 -10.76 1.94 -2.51
CA GLU A 91 -10.25 1.60 -1.16
C GLU A 91 -9.90 2.84 -0.35
N ILE A 92 -9.36 3.88 -1.00
CA ILE A 92 -9.13 5.19 -0.36
C ILE A 92 -10.46 5.77 0.13
N ILE A 93 -11.48 5.82 -0.73
CA ILE A 93 -12.80 6.34 -0.39
C ILE A 93 -13.43 5.54 0.75
N VAL A 94 -13.33 4.21 0.73
CA VAL A 94 -13.81 3.36 1.83
C VAL A 94 -13.21 3.76 3.15
N ARG A 95 -11.88 3.96 3.17
CA ARG A 95 -11.14 4.33 4.39
C ARG A 95 -11.52 5.71 4.89
N VAL A 96 -11.69 6.68 3.98
CA VAL A 96 -12.07 8.06 4.29
C VAL A 96 -13.52 8.14 4.79
N LEU A 97 -14.45 7.42 4.18
CA LEU A 97 -15.87 7.48 4.52
C LEU A 97 -16.28 6.53 5.65
N GLY A 98 -15.40 5.60 6.04
CA GLY A 98 -15.70 4.55 7.02
C GLY A 98 -16.78 3.57 6.55
N THR A 99 -16.91 3.35 5.23
CA THR A 99 -17.91 2.43 4.68
C THR A 99 -17.42 0.97 4.73
N ALA A 100 -18.32 0.01 4.55
CA ALA A 100 -17.96 -1.41 4.61
C ALA A 100 -17.16 -1.90 3.39
N SER A 101 -17.37 -1.32 2.20
CA SER A 101 -16.70 -1.75 0.97
C SER A 101 -16.83 -0.71 -0.16
N PRO A 102 -16.05 -0.85 -1.25
CA PRO A 102 -16.16 0.04 -2.40
C PRO A 102 -17.50 -0.06 -3.14
N ALA A 103 -18.21 -1.18 -2.95
CA ALA A 103 -19.50 -1.45 -3.59
C ALA A 103 -20.69 -0.71 -2.92
N THR A 104 -20.46 -0.02 -1.80
CA THR A 104 -21.53 0.76 -1.18
C THR A 104 -21.97 1.92 -2.08
N ARG A 105 -23.28 2.23 -2.10
CA ARG A 105 -23.83 3.33 -2.91
C ARG A 105 -23.12 4.66 -2.65
N ARG A 106 -22.77 4.94 -1.39
CA ARG A 106 -22.06 6.17 -0.99
C ARG A 106 -20.66 6.24 -1.58
N CYS A 107 -19.91 5.13 -1.54
CA CYS A 107 -18.59 5.06 -2.16
C CYS A 107 -18.68 5.19 -3.68
N GLY A 108 -19.62 4.46 -4.31
CA GLY A 108 -19.82 4.53 -5.77
C GLY A 108 -20.21 5.92 -6.27
N ALA A 109 -21.04 6.65 -5.52
CA ALA A 109 -21.41 8.03 -5.87
C ALA A 109 -20.20 8.97 -5.86
N LEU A 110 -19.40 8.95 -4.78
CA LEU A 110 -18.21 9.80 -4.68
C LEU A 110 -17.14 9.41 -5.71
N TYR A 111 -16.96 8.10 -5.96
CA TYR A 111 -16.05 7.61 -6.98
C TYR A 111 -16.46 8.13 -8.37
N ALA A 112 -17.74 8.05 -8.73
CA ALA A 112 -18.25 8.55 -10.01
C ALA A 112 -18.13 10.09 -10.13
N GLU A 113 -18.36 10.83 -9.05
CA GLU A 113 -18.20 12.29 -9.01
C GLU A 113 -16.74 12.72 -9.26
N LEU A 114 -15.80 12.03 -8.62
CA LEU A 114 -14.36 12.26 -8.84
C LEU A 114 -13.96 11.93 -10.28
N LEU A 115 -14.42 10.81 -10.84
CA LEU A 115 -14.18 10.48 -12.25
C LEU A 115 -14.78 11.51 -13.21
N ALA A 116 -16.00 11.98 -12.95
CA ALA A 116 -16.63 13.00 -13.78
C ALA A 116 -15.84 14.33 -13.79
N THR A 117 -15.14 14.63 -12.69
CA THR A 117 -14.35 15.86 -12.53
C THR A 117 -12.94 15.74 -13.12
N PHE A 118 -12.27 14.60 -12.92
CA PHE A 118 -10.84 14.42 -13.24
C PHE A 118 -10.57 13.46 -14.42
N GLY A 119 -11.62 12.86 -14.99
CA GLY A 119 -11.55 11.95 -16.13
C GLY A 119 -11.40 10.49 -15.72
N ASP A 120 -10.26 10.14 -15.10
CA ASP A 120 -9.93 8.76 -14.77
C ASP A 120 -9.20 8.59 -13.43
N GLU A 121 -9.23 7.37 -12.90
CA GLU A 121 -8.63 7.03 -11.61
C GLU A 121 -7.11 7.21 -11.60
N ILE A 122 -6.41 6.87 -12.69
CA ILE A 122 -4.95 7.02 -12.76
C ILE A 122 -4.59 8.50 -12.63
N THR A 123 -5.31 9.36 -13.34
CA THR A 123 -5.15 10.82 -13.25
C THR A 123 -5.38 11.31 -11.81
N ILE A 124 -6.43 10.86 -11.14
CA ILE A 124 -6.73 11.22 -9.74
C ILE A 124 -5.62 10.77 -8.79
N LEU A 125 -5.10 9.55 -8.95
CA LEU A 125 -4.09 9.00 -8.04
C LEU A 125 -2.69 9.56 -8.29
N THR A 126 -2.39 10.00 -9.52
CA THR A 126 -1.01 10.34 -9.91
C THR A 126 -0.76 11.82 -10.20
N ALA A 127 -1.66 12.51 -10.90
CA ALA A 127 -1.35 13.80 -11.53
C ALA A 127 -2.26 14.95 -11.09
N ALA A 128 -3.55 14.70 -10.84
CA ALA A 128 -4.51 15.74 -10.47
C ALA A 128 -4.04 16.52 -9.23
N PRO A 129 -4.11 17.87 -9.21
CA PRO A 129 -3.73 18.66 -8.03
C PRO A 129 -4.57 18.27 -6.81
N THR A 130 -3.92 18.00 -5.68
CA THR A 130 -4.62 17.58 -4.45
C THR A 130 -5.59 18.65 -3.93
N GLY A 131 -5.30 19.93 -4.18
CA GLY A 131 -6.21 21.04 -3.89
C GLY A 131 -7.54 20.95 -4.63
N ASP A 132 -7.53 20.53 -5.89
CA ASP A 132 -8.76 20.37 -6.69
C ASP A 132 -9.56 19.17 -6.19
N ILE A 133 -8.87 18.07 -5.83
CA ILE A 133 -9.53 16.89 -5.23
C ILE A 133 -10.18 17.26 -3.90
N ARG A 134 -9.53 18.10 -3.08
CA ARG A 134 -10.09 18.61 -1.82
C ARG A 134 -11.35 19.44 -2.04
N ALA A 135 -11.44 20.17 -3.15
CA ALA A 135 -12.64 20.94 -3.47
C ALA A 135 -13.86 20.05 -3.73
N VAL A 136 -13.66 18.84 -4.26
CA VAL A 136 -14.71 17.81 -4.37
C VAL A 136 -14.95 17.12 -3.03
N HIS A 137 -13.88 16.62 -2.41
CA HIS A 137 -13.96 15.98 -1.09
C HIS A 137 -12.64 16.13 -0.30
N PRO A 138 -12.62 16.95 0.78
CA PRO A 138 -11.41 17.26 1.54
C PRO A 138 -10.64 16.02 1.99
N GLY A 139 -11.35 15.06 2.60
CA GLY A 139 -10.72 13.84 3.12
C GLY A 139 -10.13 12.93 2.04
N VAL A 140 -10.64 12.95 0.80
CA VAL A 140 -10.05 12.16 -0.30
C VAL A 140 -8.81 12.87 -0.82
N GLY A 141 -8.85 14.20 -0.97
CA GLY A 141 -7.69 14.97 -1.36
C GLY A 141 -6.53 14.85 -0.38
N ASP A 142 -6.81 14.89 0.93
CA ASP A 142 -5.81 14.66 1.99
C ASP A 142 -5.25 13.23 1.95
N ALA A 143 -6.11 12.24 1.76
CA ALA A 143 -5.70 10.84 1.67
C ALA A 143 -4.83 10.55 0.42
N VAL A 144 -5.18 11.11 -0.74
CA VAL A 144 -4.39 11.01 -1.97
C VAL A 144 -3.04 11.71 -1.78
N GLU A 145 -3.01 12.89 -1.16
CA GLU A 145 -1.76 13.58 -0.86
C GLU A 145 -0.86 12.74 0.04
N ALA A 146 -1.42 12.22 1.14
CA ALA A 146 -0.70 11.36 2.08
C ALA A 146 -0.08 10.13 1.39
N LEU A 147 -0.84 9.48 0.49
CA LEU A 147 -0.35 8.35 -0.29
C LEU A 147 0.78 8.74 -1.26
N ARG A 148 0.62 9.84 -2.00
CA ARG A 148 1.62 10.31 -2.96
C ARG A 148 2.96 10.66 -2.33
N ILE A 149 2.95 11.18 -1.10
CA ILE A 149 4.17 11.56 -0.37
C ILE A 149 4.64 10.50 0.64
N GLY A 150 3.96 9.35 0.70
CA GLY A 150 4.32 8.25 1.62
C GLY A 150 4.04 8.51 3.10
N ARG A 151 3.14 9.45 3.44
CA ARG A 151 2.70 9.73 4.82
C ARG A 151 1.58 8.78 5.25
N ILE A 152 1.88 7.49 5.30
CA ILE A 152 0.99 6.43 5.76
C ILE A 152 1.74 5.43 6.63
N THR A 153 1.02 4.75 7.51
CA THR A 153 1.55 3.61 8.27
C THR A 153 1.13 2.32 7.58
N LEU A 154 2.11 1.50 7.21
CA LEU A 154 1.89 0.17 6.64
C LEU A 154 1.94 -0.90 7.73
N HIS A 155 0.92 -1.74 7.75
CA HIS A 155 0.82 -2.92 8.60
C HIS A 155 0.98 -4.15 7.73
N PRO A 156 2.19 -4.72 7.64
CA PRO A 156 2.49 -5.72 6.63
C PRO A 156 1.69 -7.01 6.84
N GLY A 157 1.36 -7.67 5.75
CA GLY A 157 0.76 -8.99 5.72
C GLY A 157 1.78 -10.10 5.93
N GLY A 158 1.26 -11.31 6.14
CA GLY A 158 2.07 -12.48 6.42
C GLY A 158 1.20 -13.71 6.67
N GLY A 159 1.75 -14.90 6.41
CA GLY A 159 1.08 -16.16 6.77
C GLY A 159 -0.24 -16.44 6.03
N GLY A 160 -0.57 -15.66 4.99
CA GLY A 160 -1.83 -15.78 4.26
C GLY A 160 -2.84 -14.66 4.55
N ARG A 161 -2.55 -13.78 5.51
CA ARG A 161 -3.36 -12.60 5.81
C ARG A 161 -2.79 -11.38 5.08
N TYR A 162 -3.64 -10.67 4.33
CA TYR A 162 -3.26 -9.39 3.72
C TYR A 162 -2.83 -8.39 4.81
N GLY A 163 -1.87 -7.55 4.46
CA GLY A 163 -1.57 -6.35 5.21
C GLY A 163 -2.65 -5.30 4.97
N TYR A 164 -2.47 -4.16 5.61
CA TYR A 164 -3.34 -3.00 5.43
C TYR A 164 -2.55 -1.73 5.73
N PHE A 165 -3.16 -0.58 5.49
CA PHE A 165 -2.60 0.71 5.82
C PHE A 165 -3.54 1.51 6.72
N SER A 166 -2.97 2.50 7.39
CA SER A 166 -3.69 3.54 8.12
C SER A 166 -3.06 4.90 7.83
N PHE A 167 -3.90 5.92 7.72
CA PHE A 167 -3.43 7.30 7.75
C PHE A 167 -2.95 7.63 9.16
N GLU A 168 -1.96 8.51 9.28
CA GLU A 168 -1.57 9.06 10.59
C GLU A 168 -2.80 9.73 11.21
N GLU A 169 -3.06 9.44 12.48
CA GLU A 169 -4.04 10.23 13.23
C GLU A 169 -3.50 11.66 13.33
N PRO A 170 -4.33 12.71 13.10
CA PRO A 170 -3.91 14.05 13.43
C PRO A 170 -3.50 14.04 14.90
N ALA A 171 -2.28 14.49 15.20
CA ALA A 171 -1.75 14.53 16.56
C ALA A 171 -2.85 15.07 17.48
N ALA A 172 -3.37 14.21 18.35
CA ALA A 172 -4.38 14.60 19.32
C ALA A 172 -3.80 15.81 20.05
N GLY A 173 -4.40 16.99 19.84
CA GLY A 173 -4.03 18.20 20.56
C GLY A 173 -4.06 17.85 22.04
N GLY A 174 -2.88 17.74 22.64
CA GLY A 174 -2.74 17.29 24.01
C GLY A 174 -3.53 18.24 24.90
N ARG A 175 -4.69 17.79 25.37
CA ARG A 175 -5.28 18.40 26.55
C ARG A 175 -4.25 18.16 27.65
N PRO A 176 -3.67 19.22 28.27
CA PRO A 176 -2.78 19.01 29.39
C PRO A 176 -3.52 18.17 30.43
N ARG A 177 -2.90 17.10 30.89
CA ARG A 177 -3.34 16.41 32.10
C ARG A 177 -3.10 17.41 33.22
N ASP A 178 -4.14 18.08 33.65
CA ASP A 178 -4.13 18.79 34.92
C ASP A 178 -3.94 17.74 36.02
N GLY A 179 -2.77 17.78 36.63
CA GLY A 179 -2.58 17.13 37.92
C GLY A 179 -3.30 17.92 39.01
N SER A 180 -3.64 17.20 40.09
CA SER A 180 -4.17 17.67 41.38
C SER A 180 -5.70 17.90 41.35
N ILE A 181 -6.54 17.22 42.13
CA ILE A 181 -6.45 16.78 43.54
C ILE A 181 -7.07 15.38 43.70
#